data_AF-A0A259S7D2-F1
#
_entry.id   AF-A0A259S7D2-F1
#
_cell.length_a   1.000
_cell.length_b   1.000
_cell.length_c   1.000
_cell.angle_alpha   90.00
_cell.angle_beta   90.00
_cell.angle_gamma   90.00
#
_symmetry.space_group_name_H-M   'P 1'
#
loop_
_entity.id
_entity.type
_entity.pdbx_description
1 polymer ?
#
loop_
_entity_poly.entity_id
_entity_poly.type
_entity_poly.pdbx_seq_one_letter_code
_entity_poly.pdbx_strand_id
1 'polypeptide(L)'
;LVAANKHQLLAASGGLIDVNMSGQVTTPLGVISAASIAEARVLLNRMSALPAGDARGKLTENYLRLVPQKVSIAEGRGFAPHWLDRLTSVAKQQTLLDGLEASVSFASAARKNAAQSSMDPSEHEDLFRYRVRALDGNDPDFAMVAERYTSTKQDVHSWARDLKVARVFALSDARHETEIRSTAERVRNVRRLWHGTGAANVLSILQKGLFVPPARGSGIHIAGRMFGDGIYLSRSSSKSLGYATGNWGGDRSGSTFMFLTRTAMGSEYRPGAGYDAGIPSKARTELNKFGKPFNSINVEAGMGGVRNHEAIVWDPMQVELAYLVEFA
;
A
#
# COMPACT_ATOMS: atom_id res chain seq x y z
N LEU A 1 4.81 10.09 10.72
CA LEU A 1 4.14 9.75 9.44
C LEU A 1 4.19 10.90 8.43
N VAL A 2 3.70 12.11 8.72
CA VAL A 2 3.77 13.26 7.78
C VAL A 2 5.20 13.54 7.29
N ALA A 3 6.18 13.57 8.20
CA ALA A 3 7.59 13.75 7.83
C ALA A 3 8.14 12.62 6.93
N ALA A 4 7.73 11.37 7.17
CA ALA A 4 8.11 10.23 6.33
C ALA A 4 7.46 10.32 4.94
N ASN A 5 6.20 10.75 4.86
CA ASN A 5 5.51 11.01 3.59
C ASN A 5 6.20 12.14 2.81
N LYS A 6 6.55 13.26 3.47
CA LYS A 6 7.32 14.36 2.86
C LYS A 6 8.62 13.86 2.23
N HIS A 7 9.43 13.12 2.98
CA HIS A 7 10.71 12.59 2.47
C HIS A 7 10.53 11.74 1.21
N GLN A 8 9.54 10.85 1.21
CA GLN A 8 9.28 9.96 0.06
C GLN A 8 8.72 10.72 -1.15
N LEU A 9 7.86 11.72 -0.96
CA LEU A 9 7.37 12.57 -2.05
C LEU A 9 8.50 13.40 -2.69
N LEU A 10 9.44 13.89 -1.87
CA LEU A 10 10.66 14.54 -2.36
C LEU A 10 11.51 13.55 -3.17
N ALA A 11 11.74 12.34 -2.67
CA ALA A 11 12.55 11.33 -3.36
C ALA A 11 11.90 10.88 -4.68
N ALA A 12 10.60 10.55 -4.66
CA ALA A 12 9.85 10.08 -5.82
C ALA A 12 9.72 11.15 -6.93
N SER A 13 9.69 12.44 -6.57
CA SER A 13 9.69 13.54 -7.52
C SER A 13 11.09 13.96 -7.99
N GLY A 14 12.15 13.41 -7.39
CA GLY A 14 13.51 13.88 -7.60
C GLY A 14 13.72 15.32 -7.12
N GLY A 15 13.00 15.74 -6.08
CA GLY A 15 13.09 17.05 -5.43
C GLY A 15 12.16 18.12 -6.01
N LEU A 16 11.24 17.77 -6.91
CA LEU A 16 10.33 18.73 -7.56
C LEU A 16 8.99 18.91 -6.83
N ILE A 17 8.68 18.06 -5.85
CA ILE A 17 7.50 18.16 -5.01
C ILE A 17 7.95 18.28 -3.56
N ASP A 18 7.61 19.38 -2.91
CA ASP A 18 7.80 19.55 -1.47
C ASP A 18 6.46 19.50 -0.72
N VAL A 19 6.52 19.07 0.54
CA VAL A 19 5.37 19.06 1.45
C VAL A 19 5.77 19.77 2.73
N ASN A 20 5.06 20.83 3.10
CA ASN A 20 5.32 21.49 4.37
C ASN A 20 4.69 20.73 5.55
N MET A 21 4.96 21.18 6.78
CA MET A 21 4.46 20.51 8.00
C MET A 21 2.93 20.58 8.15
N SER A 22 2.26 21.51 7.45
CA SER A 22 0.80 21.53 7.37
C SER A 22 0.24 20.61 6.27
N GLY A 23 1.08 19.83 5.59
CA GLY A 23 0.69 18.88 4.54
C GLY A 23 0.45 19.53 3.17
N GLN A 24 0.64 20.84 3.02
CA GLN A 24 0.48 21.51 1.74
C GLN A 24 1.57 21.03 0.79
N VAL A 25 1.12 20.54 -0.37
CA VAL A 25 1.99 20.02 -1.42
C VAL A 25 2.25 21.12 -2.45
N THR A 26 3.53 21.43 -2.67
CA THR A 26 3.96 22.48 -3.60
C THR A 26 4.94 21.95 -4.63
N THR A 27 4.96 22.60 -5.79
CA THR A 27 5.87 22.36 -6.90
C THR A 27 6.42 23.71 -7.39
N PRO A 28 7.45 23.72 -8.26
CA PRO A 28 7.87 24.94 -8.94
C PRO A 28 6.75 25.67 -9.71
N LEU A 29 5.68 24.95 -10.09
CA LEU A 29 4.55 25.49 -10.86
C LEU A 29 3.36 25.88 -9.98
N GLY A 30 3.42 25.65 -8.66
CA GLY A 30 2.36 25.99 -7.71
C GLY A 30 1.90 24.81 -6.84
N VAL A 31 0.77 24.99 -6.17
CA VAL A 31 0.19 24.03 -5.21
C VAL A 31 -0.51 22.90 -5.96
N ILE A 32 -0.27 21.65 -5.56
CA ILE A 32 -1.02 20.50 -6.07
C ILE A 32 -2.38 20.42 -5.36
N SER A 33 -3.47 20.45 -6.14
CA SER A 33 -4.84 20.35 -5.63
C SER A 33 -5.39 18.91 -5.71
N ALA A 34 -6.47 18.63 -4.96
CA ALA A 34 -7.18 17.35 -5.06
C ALA A 34 -7.72 17.10 -6.49
N ALA A 35 -8.16 18.15 -7.18
CA ALA A 35 -8.61 18.08 -8.57
C ALA A 35 -7.47 17.70 -9.52
N SER A 36 -6.29 18.30 -9.34
CA SER A 36 -5.10 17.98 -10.14
C SER A 36 -4.66 16.52 -9.94
N ILE A 37 -4.77 15.99 -8.72
CA ILE A 37 -4.47 14.58 -8.42
C ILE A 37 -5.49 13.65 -9.09
N ALA A 38 -6.78 13.99 -9.04
CA ALA A 38 -7.83 13.23 -9.70
C ALA A 38 -7.62 13.19 -11.23
N GLU A 39 -7.28 14.32 -11.84
CA GLU A 39 -6.94 14.40 -13.27
C GLU A 39 -5.69 13.58 -13.60
N ALA A 40 -4.64 13.66 -12.77
CA ALA A 40 -3.44 12.86 -12.94
C ALA A 40 -3.72 11.35 -12.89
N ARG A 41 -4.65 10.89 -12.03
CA ARG A 41 -5.11 9.48 -12.02
C ARG A 41 -5.79 9.09 -13.32
N VAL A 42 -6.65 9.95 -13.87
CA VAL A 42 -7.31 9.70 -15.17
C VAL A 42 -6.28 9.58 -16.28
N LEU A 43 -5.30 10.49 -16.33
CA LEU A 43 -4.21 10.41 -17.31
C LEU A 43 -3.40 9.12 -17.16
N LEU A 44 -3.03 8.74 -15.93
CA LEU A 44 -2.29 7.50 -15.66
C LEU A 44 -3.03 6.26 -16.15
N ASN A 45 -4.34 6.18 -15.90
CA ASN A 45 -5.17 5.06 -16.36
C ASN A 45 -5.30 5.00 -17.89
N ARG A 46 -5.31 6.16 -18.56
CA ARG A 46 -5.31 6.22 -20.04
C ARG A 46 -3.95 5.82 -20.61
N MET A 47 -2.86 6.25 -19.96
CA MET A 47 -1.50 5.90 -20.37
C MET A 47 -1.23 4.41 -20.27
N SER A 48 -1.66 3.75 -19.18
CA SER A 48 -1.43 2.32 -19.00
C SER A 48 -2.05 1.50 -20.12
N ALA A 49 -3.28 1.83 -20.52
CA ALA A 49 -4.06 1.10 -21.52
C ALA A 49 -3.56 1.24 -22.98
N LEU A 50 -2.71 2.23 -23.29
CA LEU A 50 -2.15 2.43 -24.62
C LEU A 50 -0.80 1.74 -24.76
N PRO A 51 -0.34 1.28 -25.93
CA PRO A 51 1.05 0.87 -26.13
C PRO A 51 2.01 2.08 -26.09
N ALA A 52 3.31 1.83 -26.00
CA ALA A 52 4.33 2.86 -26.16
C ALA A 52 4.24 3.52 -27.56
N GLY A 53 4.14 4.84 -27.61
CA GLY A 53 4.11 5.65 -28.83
C GLY A 53 3.71 7.10 -28.56
N ASP A 54 3.52 7.90 -29.60
CA ASP A 54 3.25 9.34 -29.50
C ASP A 54 2.00 9.67 -28.67
N ALA A 55 0.94 8.88 -28.79
CA ALA A 55 -0.28 9.06 -28.01
C ALA A 55 -0.02 8.92 -26.51
N ARG A 56 0.77 7.91 -26.10
CA ARG A 56 1.19 7.73 -24.71
C ARG A 56 2.19 8.81 -24.27
N GLY A 57 3.07 9.25 -25.18
CA GLY A 57 4.01 10.35 -24.94
C GLY A 57 3.31 11.66 -24.56
N LYS A 58 2.30 12.07 -25.34
CA LYS A 58 1.50 13.29 -25.05
C LYS A 58 0.80 13.23 -23.69
N LEU A 59 0.24 12.06 -23.34
CA LEU A 59 -0.37 11.88 -22.02
C LEU A 59 0.66 11.92 -20.90
N THR A 60 1.88 11.41 -21.13
CA THR A 60 2.99 11.46 -20.17
C THR A 60 3.41 12.89 -19.89
N GLU A 61 3.53 13.72 -20.93
CA GLU A 61 3.83 15.14 -20.78
C GLU A 61 2.74 15.87 -19.98
N ASN A 62 1.47 15.61 -20.28
CA ASN A 62 0.34 16.19 -19.52
C ASN A 62 0.36 15.74 -18.05
N TYR A 63 0.65 14.47 -17.79
CA TYR A 63 0.76 13.93 -16.44
C TYR A 63 1.89 14.62 -15.66
N LEU A 64 3.07 14.77 -16.28
CA LEU A 64 4.24 15.40 -15.64
C LEU A 64 4.07 16.91 -15.42
N ARG A 65 3.13 17.58 -16.11
CA ARG A 65 2.74 18.96 -15.77
C ARG A 65 1.94 19.04 -14.48
N LEU A 66 1.10 18.04 -14.20
CA LEU A 66 0.29 17.98 -12.97
C LEU A 66 1.10 17.45 -11.78
N VAL A 67 1.98 16.47 -12.03
CA VAL A 67 2.82 15.81 -11.02
C VAL A 67 4.28 15.83 -11.49
N PRO A 68 4.99 16.96 -11.31
CA PRO A 68 6.36 17.13 -11.79
C PRO A 68 7.32 16.11 -11.17
N GLN A 69 8.11 15.46 -12.02
CA GLN A 69 9.14 14.50 -11.61
C GLN A 69 10.41 14.72 -12.42
N LYS A 70 11.56 14.53 -11.77
CA LYS A 70 12.85 14.61 -12.45
C LYS A 70 12.99 13.46 -13.44
N VAL A 71 13.11 13.80 -14.71
CA VAL A 71 13.50 12.87 -15.78
C VAL A 71 14.98 13.07 -16.07
N SER A 72 15.77 11.98 -16.12
CA SER A 72 17.22 12.08 -16.34
C SER A 72 17.52 12.66 -17.72
N ILE A 73 18.51 13.56 -17.77
CA ILE A 73 18.99 14.18 -19.02
C ILE A 73 19.54 13.11 -19.98
N ALA A 74 20.07 12.01 -19.43
CA ALA A 74 20.61 10.89 -20.21
C ALA A 74 19.54 10.17 -21.07
N GLU A 75 18.26 10.33 -20.75
CA GLU A 75 17.16 9.75 -21.54
C GLU A 75 16.93 10.48 -22.87
N GLY A 76 17.48 11.69 -23.03
CA GLY A 76 17.40 12.45 -24.27
C GLY A 76 15.97 12.78 -24.71
N ARG A 77 15.79 12.99 -26.02
CA ARG A 77 14.46 13.19 -26.64
C ARG A 77 13.78 11.83 -26.83
N GLY A 78 12.45 11.79 -26.66
CA GLY A 78 11.66 10.58 -26.92
C GLY A 78 11.51 9.63 -25.72
N PHE A 79 11.86 10.06 -24.50
CA PHE A 79 11.64 9.26 -23.29
C PHE A 79 10.14 9.04 -22.99
N ALA A 80 9.29 10.03 -23.33
CA ALA A 80 7.90 10.09 -22.86
C ALA A 80 7.07 8.84 -23.25
N PRO A 81 7.12 8.31 -24.49
CA PRO A 81 6.46 7.06 -24.86
C PRO A 81 6.82 5.84 -24.00
N HIS A 82 8.04 5.79 -23.45
CA HIS A 82 8.59 4.65 -22.70
C HIS A 82 8.73 4.90 -21.20
N TRP A 83 8.35 6.09 -20.72
CA TRP A 83 8.56 6.50 -19.34
C TRP A 83 7.92 5.53 -18.35
N LEU A 84 6.68 5.09 -18.61
CA LEU A 84 5.92 4.18 -17.75
C LEU A 84 6.46 2.74 -17.72
N ASP A 85 7.26 2.34 -18.71
CA ASP A 85 7.76 0.97 -18.85
C ASP A 85 9.23 0.84 -18.46
N ARG A 86 10.03 1.91 -18.66
CA ARG A 86 11.49 1.90 -18.45
C ARG A 86 11.94 2.67 -17.22
N LEU A 87 11.29 3.80 -16.94
CA LEU A 87 11.76 4.76 -15.94
C LEU A 87 10.95 4.69 -14.66
N THR A 88 9.71 4.25 -14.76
CA THR A 88 8.81 4.08 -13.63
C THR A 88 7.87 2.90 -13.84
N SER A 89 6.79 2.82 -13.08
CA SER A 89 5.71 1.87 -13.31
C SER A 89 4.37 2.45 -12.86
N VAL A 90 3.27 1.93 -13.38
CA VAL A 90 1.91 2.30 -12.94
C VAL A 90 1.78 2.20 -11.42
N ALA A 91 2.31 1.14 -10.82
CA ALA A 91 2.26 0.93 -9.37
C ALA A 91 3.00 2.04 -8.60
N LYS A 92 4.22 2.40 -9.01
CA LYS A 92 4.99 3.49 -8.38
C LYS A 92 4.25 4.82 -8.48
N GLN A 93 3.63 5.09 -9.63
CA GLN A 93 2.86 6.32 -9.84
C GLN A 93 1.55 6.36 -9.05
N GLN A 94 0.85 5.22 -8.91
CA GLN A 94 -0.31 5.12 -8.03
C GLN A 94 0.06 5.40 -6.56
N THR A 95 1.15 4.80 -6.07
CA THR A 95 1.69 5.06 -4.73
C THR A 95 2.03 6.55 -4.52
N LEU A 96 2.68 7.19 -5.50
CA LEU A 96 2.95 8.63 -5.44
C LEU A 96 1.64 9.44 -5.32
N LEU A 97 0.65 9.16 -6.16
CA LEU A 97 -0.64 9.85 -6.14
C LEU A 97 -1.40 9.65 -4.82
N ASP A 98 -1.35 8.44 -4.23
CA ASP A 98 -1.95 8.15 -2.93
C ASP A 98 -1.29 8.99 -1.81
N GLY A 99 0.04 9.12 -1.82
CA GLY A 99 0.79 9.94 -0.86
C GLY A 99 0.52 11.43 -1.00
N LEU A 100 0.38 11.94 -2.24
CA LEU A 100 -0.01 13.32 -2.51
C LEU A 100 -1.42 13.62 -2.00
N GLU A 101 -2.36 12.72 -2.24
CA GLU A 101 -3.76 12.88 -1.84
C GLU A 101 -3.93 12.89 -0.32
N ALA A 102 -3.19 12.02 0.39
CA ALA A 102 -3.17 12.00 1.85
C ALA A 102 -2.62 13.31 2.42
N SER A 103 -1.55 13.86 1.85
CA SER A 103 -1.00 15.17 2.25
C SER A 103 -1.99 16.30 2.01
N VAL A 104 -2.59 16.37 0.82
CA VAL A 104 -3.57 17.43 0.48
C VAL A 104 -4.80 17.35 1.39
N SER A 105 -5.27 16.15 1.70
CA SER A 105 -6.39 15.93 2.62
C SER A 105 -6.05 16.32 4.06
N PHE A 106 -4.84 16.00 4.53
CA PHE A 106 -4.35 16.48 5.82
C PHE A 106 -4.29 18.01 5.88
N ALA A 107 -3.81 18.64 4.80
CA ALA A 107 -3.70 20.10 4.73
C ALA A 107 -5.05 20.82 4.64
N SER A 108 -6.04 20.22 4.00
CA SER A 108 -7.39 20.79 3.94
C SER A 108 -8.06 20.71 5.31
N ALA A 109 -7.93 19.59 6.01
CA ALA A 109 -8.42 19.44 7.37
C ALA A 109 -7.72 20.40 8.34
N ALA A 110 -6.38 20.46 8.33
CA ALA A 110 -5.64 21.38 9.18
C ALA A 110 -6.03 22.84 8.96
N ARG A 111 -6.30 23.24 7.71
CA ARG A 111 -6.80 24.59 7.37
C ARG A 111 -8.21 24.85 7.86
N LYS A 112 -9.13 23.88 7.75
CA LYS A 112 -10.48 24.00 8.33
C LYS A 112 -10.40 24.20 9.85
N ASN A 113 -9.55 23.44 10.52
CA ASN A 113 -9.35 23.52 11.98
C ASN A 113 -8.79 24.89 12.40
N ALA A 114 -7.86 25.46 11.62
CA ALA A 114 -7.31 26.78 11.89
C ALA A 114 -8.28 27.94 11.59
N ALA A 115 -9.24 27.74 10.69
CA ALA A 115 -10.21 28.76 10.28
C ALA A 115 -11.49 28.81 11.14
N GLN A 116 -11.75 27.78 11.96
CA GLN A 116 -12.93 27.70 12.82
C GLN A 116 -12.52 27.41 14.27
N SER A 117 -12.31 28.47 15.07
CA SER A 117 -11.96 28.40 16.49
C SER A 117 -13.14 28.01 17.41
N SER A 118 -14.20 27.39 16.91
CA SER A 118 -15.42 27.12 17.70
C SER A 118 -16.30 25.96 17.19
N MET A 119 -15.73 24.89 16.61
CA MET A 119 -16.50 23.69 16.25
C MET A 119 -16.11 22.49 17.11
N ASP A 120 -17.11 21.63 17.36
CA ASP A 120 -17.05 20.43 18.19
C ASP A 120 -15.90 19.49 17.72
N PRO A 121 -15.02 19.02 18.62
CA PRO A 121 -13.98 18.03 18.32
C PRO A 121 -14.44 16.79 17.53
N SER A 122 -15.74 16.46 17.56
CA SER A 122 -16.36 15.38 16.80
C SER A 122 -16.38 15.59 15.28
N GLU A 123 -16.18 16.81 14.76
CA GLU A 123 -16.06 17.04 13.31
C GLU A 123 -14.64 16.83 12.75
N HIS A 124 -13.63 16.81 13.62
CA HIS A 124 -12.26 16.45 13.26
C HIS A 124 -12.06 14.93 13.17
N GLU A 125 -13.00 14.18 13.75
CA GLU A 125 -12.96 12.74 13.88
C GLU A 125 -13.15 11.97 12.56
N ASP A 126 -13.60 12.61 11.47
CA ASP A 126 -13.89 11.93 10.21
C ASP A 126 -12.86 12.17 9.08
N LEU A 127 -11.64 12.60 9.39
CA LEU A 127 -10.58 12.62 8.37
C LEU A 127 -10.00 11.21 8.14
N PHE A 128 -9.65 10.52 9.22
CA PHE A 128 -9.02 9.21 9.19
C PHE A 128 -10.05 8.11 9.50
N ARG A 129 -10.08 7.08 8.64
CA ARG A 129 -10.84 5.87 8.87
C ARG A 129 -10.40 5.16 10.15
N TYR A 130 -9.11 5.16 10.46
CA TYR A 130 -8.58 4.45 11.62
C TYR A 130 -8.29 5.38 12.80
N ARG A 131 -8.78 4.97 13.98
CA ARG A 131 -8.32 5.47 15.28
C ARG A 131 -7.03 4.74 15.65
N VAL A 132 -6.07 5.48 16.21
CA VAL A 132 -4.74 4.98 16.54
C VAL A 132 -4.49 5.18 18.03
N ARG A 133 -4.18 4.10 18.75
CA ARG A 133 -3.81 4.13 20.18
C ARG A 133 -2.43 3.53 20.36
N ALA A 134 -1.49 4.31 20.88
CA ALA A 134 -0.17 3.79 21.24
C ALA A 134 -0.30 2.77 22.38
N LEU A 135 0.44 1.67 22.28
CA LEU A 135 0.52 0.67 23.33
C LEU A 135 1.77 0.90 24.18
N ASP A 136 1.61 0.77 25.49
CA ASP A 136 2.74 0.75 26.41
C ASP A 136 3.53 -0.56 26.26
N GLY A 137 4.81 -0.54 26.61
CA GLY A 137 5.67 -1.73 26.49
C GLY A 137 5.24 -2.92 27.36
N ASN A 138 4.41 -2.68 28.38
CA ASN A 138 3.85 -3.71 29.26
C ASN A 138 2.47 -4.22 28.79
N ASP A 139 1.91 -3.68 27.70
CA ASP A 139 0.63 -4.13 27.15
C ASP A 139 0.80 -5.57 26.60
N PRO A 140 -0.07 -6.54 26.97
CA PRO A 140 0.00 -7.90 26.44
C PRO A 140 -0.01 -7.98 24.90
N ASP A 141 -0.71 -7.04 24.24
CA ASP A 141 -0.72 -6.97 22.78
C ASP A 141 0.63 -6.53 22.23
N PHE A 142 1.37 -5.66 22.93
CA PHE A 142 2.74 -5.31 22.55
C PHE A 142 3.62 -6.56 22.54
N ALA A 143 3.58 -7.34 23.63
CA ALA A 143 4.36 -8.57 23.77
C ALA A 143 4.01 -9.60 22.67
N MET A 144 2.71 -9.80 22.40
CA MET A 144 2.23 -10.69 21.33
C MET A 144 2.74 -10.24 19.95
N VAL A 145 2.70 -8.93 19.65
CA VAL A 145 3.19 -8.38 18.37
C VAL A 145 4.70 -8.59 18.25
N ALA A 146 5.47 -8.32 19.29
CA ALA A 146 6.92 -8.48 19.31
C ALA A 146 7.34 -9.96 19.17
N GLU A 147 6.67 -10.87 19.86
CA GLU A 147 6.87 -12.31 19.73
C GLU A 147 6.50 -12.79 18.32
N ARG A 148 5.36 -12.33 17.78
CA ARG A 148 4.96 -12.65 16.40
C ARG A 148 5.98 -12.17 15.40
N TYR A 149 6.56 -10.98 15.58
CA TYR A 149 7.60 -10.45 14.71
C TYR A 149 8.82 -11.36 14.71
N THR A 150 9.30 -11.72 15.90
CA THR A 150 10.52 -12.51 16.10
C THR A 150 10.34 -13.95 15.60
N SER A 151 9.26 -14.62 15.99
CA SER A 151 8.97 -16.01 15.60
C SER A 151 8.71 -16.21 14.09
N THR A 152 8.39 -15.14 13.36
CA THR A 152 8.14 -15.18 11.92
C THR A 152 9.22 -14.49 11.09
N LYS A 153 10.32 -14.08 11.73
CA LYS A 153 11.51 -13.54 11.08
C LYS A 153 12.34 -14.70 10.54
N GLN A 154 12.82 -14.57 9.30
CA GLN A 154 13.63 -15.60 8.64
C GLN A 154 15.04 -15.07 8.42
N ASP A 155 16.04 -15.86 8.77
CA ASP A 155 17.46 -15.45 8.73
C ASP A 155 17.98 -15.18 7.31
N VAL A 156 17.35 -15.77 6.30
CA VAL A 156 17.67 -15.53 4.88
C VAL A 156 17.44 -14.08 4.43
N HIS A 157 16.71 -13.28 5.22
CA HIS A 157 16.41 -11.89 4.92
C HIS A 157 17.31 -10.95 5.72
N SER A 158 18.53 -10.72 5.21
CA SER A 158 19.57 -9.92 5.87
C SER A 158 19.12 -8.48 6.23
N TRP A 159 18.25 -7.86 5.44
CA TRP A 159 17.70 -6.52 5.70
C TRP A 159 16.85 -6.44 6.99
N ALA A 160 16.34 -7.59 7.48
CA ALA A 160 15.57 -7.63 8.70
C ALA A 160 16.44 -7.88 9.93
N ARG A 161 17.72 -8.24 9.78
CA ARG A 161 18.55 -8.86 10.84
C ARG A 161 18.58 -8.04 12.12
N ASP A 162 18.85 -6.75 12.00
CA ASP A 162 19.12 -5.90 13.16
C ASP A 162 17.89 -5.07 13.61
N LEU A 163 16.79 -5.11 12.83
CA LEU A 163 15.56 -4.39 13.15
C LEU A 163 14.78 -5.05 14.30
N LYS A 164 14.26 -4.21 15.20
CA LYS A 164 13.45 -4.58 16.37
C LYS A 164 12.15 -3.79 16.41
N VAL A 165 11.15 -4.31 17.11
CA VAL A 165 9.91 -3.58 17.38
C VAL A 165 10.21 -2.42 18.33
N ALA A 166 9.96 -1.19 17.87
CA ALA A 166 10.17 0.03 18.63
C ALA A 166 8.87 0.53 19.28
N ARG A 167 7.79 0.61 18.48
CA ARG A 167 6.46 1.05 18.93
C ARG A 167 5.38 0.20 18.29
N VAL A 168 4.30 -0.02 19.03
CA VAL A 168 3.09 -0.69 18.54
C VAL A 168 1.90 0.23 18.78
N PHE A 169 1.05 0.34 17.77
CA PHE A 169 -0.17 1.11 17.82
C PHE A 169 -1.34 0.19 17.50
N ALA A 170 -2.31 0.07 18.41
CA ALA A 170 -3.58 -0.57 18.12
C ALA A 170 -4.42 0.32 17.20
N LEU A 171 -5.07 -0.30 16.22
CA LEU A 171 -5.89 0.36 15.24
C LEU A 171 -7.35 -0.09 15.42
N SER A 172 -8.28 0.86 15.31
CA SER A 172 -9.71 0.59 15.26
C SER A 172 -10.32 1.29 14.06
N ASP A 173 -11.11 0.57 13.28
CA ASP A 173 -11.76 1.07 12.08
C ASP A 173 -13.06 1.80 12.44
N ALA A 174 -13.07 3.13 12.39
CA ALA A 174 -14.23 3.92 12.79
C ALA A 174 -15.40 3.86 11.78
N ARG A 175 -15.18 3.32 10.57
CA ARG A 175 -16.18 3.36 9.49
C ARG A 175 -16.73 2.00 9.10
N HIS A 176 -15.91 0.94 9.17
CA HIS A 176 -16.26 -0.38 8.63
C HIS A 176 -16.10 -1.53 9.63
N GLU A 177 -15.98 -1.27 10.94
CA GLU A 177 -15.78 -2.33 11.94
C GLU A 177 -16.83 -3.45 11.87
N THR A 178 -18.11 -3.10 11.73
CA THR A 178 -19.22 -4.07 11.64
C THR A 178 -19.14 -4.91 10.36
N GLU A 179 -18.76 -4.30 9.24
CA GLU A 179 -18.63 -4.97 7.94
C GLU A 179 -17.45 -5.95 7.92
N ILE A 180 -16.31 -5.53 8.48
CA ILE A 180 -15.13 -6.39 8.65
C ILE A 180 -15.45 -7.57 9.57
N ARG A 181 -16.11 -7.31 10.71
CA ARG A 181 -16.49 -8.35 11.67
C ARG A 181 -17.46 -9.36 11.07
N SER A 182 -18.54 -8.89 10.45
CA SER A 182 -19.52 -9.76 9.79
C SER A 182 -18.91 -10.53 8.61
N THR A 183 -17.98 -9.93 7.87
CA THR A 183 -17.21 -10.62 6.83
C THR A 183 -16.29 -11.68 7.42
N ALA A 184 -15.56 -11.39 8.49
CA ALA A 184 -14.71 -12.36 9.16
C ALA A 184 -15.52 -13.53 9.75
N GLU A 185 -16.72 -13.26 10.25
CA GLU A 185 -17.64 -14.30 10.69
C GLU A 185 -18.19 -15.11 9.51
N ARG A 186 -18.59 -14.48 8.41
CA ARG A 186 -19.09 -15.22 7.24
C ARG A 186 -18.01 -16.07 6.57
N VAL A 187 -16.80 -15.51 6.41
CA VAL A 187 -15.69 -16.11 5.66
C VAL A 187 -14.90 -17.10 6.51
N ARG A 188 -14.71 -16.84 7.82
CA ARG A 188 -13.96 -17.68 8.78
C ARG A 188 -12.47 -17.84 8.42
N ASN A 189 -11.75 -18.73 9.13
CA ASN A 189 -10.31 -18.98 9.00
C ASN A 189 -9.50 -17.66 9.10
N VAL A 190 -9.67 -16.97 10.23
CA VAL A 190 -9.00 -15.69 10.50
C VAL A 190 -7.57 -15.94 10.93
N ARG A 191 -6.61 -15.34 10.24
CA ARG A 191 -5.17 -15.48 10.48
C ARG A 191 -4.52 -14.14 10.75
N ARG A 192 -3.49 -14.13 11.62
CA ARG A 192 -2.63 -12.97 11.80
C ARG A 192 -1.53 -12.94 10.74
N LEU A 193 -1.55 -11.95 9.86
CA LEU A 193 -0.62 -11.84 8.74
C LEU A 193 0.01 -10.45 8.68
N TRP A 194 1.22 -10.39 8.14
CA TRP A 194 1.99 -9.17 7.98
C TRP A 194 1.73 -8.53 6.63
N HIS A 195 1.43 -7.25 6.61
CA HIS A 195 1.40 -6.42 5.41
C HIS A 195 2.47 -5.33 5.52
N GLY A 196 3.47 -5.41 4.65
CA GLY A 196 4.54 -4.42 4.57
C GLY A 196 4.24 -3.40 3.47
N THR A 197 4.51 -2.13 3.76
CA THR A 197 4.30 -1.03 2.81
C THR A 197 5.27 0.11 3.12
N GLY A 198 5.56 0.94 2.12
CA GLY A 198 6.39 2.13 2.33
C GLY A 198 5.75 3.10 3.32
N ALA A 199 6.56 3.81 4.10
CA ALA A 199 6.08 4.72 5.14
C ALA A 199 5.09 5.81 4.65
N ALA A 200 5.19 6.29 3.39
CA ALA A 200 4.24 7.23 2.79
C ALA A 200 2.82 6.66 2.68
N ASN A 201 2.71 5.37 2.34
CA ASN A 201 1.43 4.71 2.18
C ASN A 201 0.70 4.52 3.50
N VAL A 202 1.42 4.52 4.62
CA VAL A 202 0.79 4.34 5.94
C VAL A 202 -0.25 5.44 6.18
N LEU A 203 0.05 6.69 5.80
CA LEU A 203 -0.89 7.79 6.00
C LEU A 203 -2.16 7.63 5.15
N SER A 204 -2.03 7.26 3.88
CA SER A 204 -3.19 7.03 2.99
C SER A 204 -3.99 5.80 3.42
N ILE A 205 -3.33 4.74 3.90
CA ILE A 205 -3.98 3.54 4.44
C ILE A 205 -4.74 3.86 5.72
N LEU A 206 -4.18 4.64 6.65
CA LEU A 206 -4.93 5.06 7.84
C LEU A 206 -6.11 5.96 7.49
N GLN A 207 -6.04 6.69 6.37
CA GLN A 207 -7.11 7.57 5.93
C GLN A 207 -8.26 6.80 5.26
N LYS A 208 -7.94 5.85 4.38
CA LYS A 208 -8.91 5.19 3.48
C LYS A 208 -9.09 3.70 3.72
N GLY A 209 -8.10 3.05 4.32
CA GLY A 209 -7.93 1.61 4.38
C GLY A 209 -7.19 1.05 3.17
N LEU A 210 -6.94 -0.26 3.24
CA LEU A 210 -6.41 -1.00 2.10
C LEU A 210 -7.48 -1.06 1.01
N PHE A 211 -7.06 -0.98 -0.25
CA PHE A 211 -7.93 -1.14 -1.39
C PHE A 211 -7.24 -2.02 -2.44
N VAL A 212 -8.04 -2.67 -3.28
CA VAL A 212 -7.54 -3.43 -4.43
C VAL A 212 -7.67 -2.54 -5.66
N PRO A 213 -6.57 -2.05 -6.26
CA PRO A 213 -6.66 -1.22 -7.45
C PRO A 213 -7.29 -2.02 -8.60
N PRO A 214 -8.22 -1.46 -9.38
CA PRO A 214 -8.81 -2.16 -10.51
C PRO A 214 -7.76 -2.51 -11.57
N ALA A 215 -7.85 -3.72 -12.13
CA ALA A 215 -6.96 -4.34 -13.14
C ALA A 215 -6.77 -3.57 -14.47
N ARG A 216 -7.28 -2.35 -14.60
CA ARG A 216 -7.50 -1.74 -15.90
C ARG A 216 -6.16 -1.35 -16.55
N GLY A 217 -5.78 -2.16 -17.54
CA GLY A 217 -5.02 -1.67 -18.68
C GLY A 217 -3.54 -2.03 -18.72
N SER A 218 -3.08 -3.16 -18.19
CA SER A 218 -1.75 -3.61 -18.59
C SER A 218 -1.66 -5.13 -18.63
N GLY A 219 -1.51 -5.69 -19.84
CA GLY A 219 -0.89 -7.00 -20.06
C GLY A 219 0.60 -6.99 -19.67
N ILE A 220 0.96 -6.24 -18.63
CA ILE A 220 2.28 -6.08 -18.06
C ILE A 220 2.18 -6.59 -16.63
N HIS A 221 2.98 -7.60 -16.32
CA HIS A 221 3.16 -8.10 -14.97
C HIS A 221 3.60 -6.95 -14.06
N ILE A 222 2.71 -6.50 -13.18
CA ILE A 222 3.09 -5.59 -12.09
C ILE A 222 3.98 -6.42 -11.15
N ALA A 223 5.24 -6.01 -10.98
CA ALA A 223 6.15 -6.62 -10.01
C ALA A 223 5.45 -6.68 -8.63
N GLY A 224 5.38 -7.89 -8.05
CA GLY A 224 4.67 -8.11 -6.78
C GLY A 224 3.19 -8.50 -6.90
N ARG A 225 2.62 -8.67 -8.11
CA ARG A 225 1.26 -9.20 -8.33
C ARG A 225 1.26 -10.58 -9.02
N MET A 226 2.06 -11.51 -8.51
CA MET A 226 2.24 -12.85 -9.11
C MET A 226 0.91 -13.64 -9.18
N PHE A 227 0.00 -13.36 -8.25
CA PHE A 227 -1.28 -14.05 -8.09
C PHE A 227 -2.50 -13.17 -8.38
N GLY A 228 -2.33 -12.16 -9.25
CA GLY A 228 -3.38 -11.26 -9.70
C GLY A 228 -3.72 -10.16 -8.70
N ASP A 229 -4.85 -9.49 -8.89
CA ASP A 229 -5.25 -8.37 -8.06
C ASP A 229 -5.75 -8.82 -6.69
N GLY A 230 -5.22 -8.20 -5.65
CA GLY A 230 -5.59 -8.44 -4.27
C GLY A 230 -4.68 -7.71 -3.30
N ILE A 231 -5.00 -7.82 -2.03
CA ILE A 231 -4.17 -7.42 -0.91
C ILE A 231 -3.23 -8.58 -0.61
N TYR A 232 -1.92 -8.32 -0.72
CA TYR A 232 -0.87 -9.29 -0.46
C TYR A 232 -0.41 -9.20 0.99
N LEU A 233 -0.39 -10.35 1.65
CA LEU A 233 0.04 -10.51 3.03
C LEU A 233 1.00 -11.71 3.14
N SER A 234 1.74 -11.78 4.25
CA SER A 234 2.61 -12.93 4.51
C SER A 234 2.60 -13.36 5.97
N ARG A 235 2.88 -14.65 6.21
CA ARG A 235 3.23 -15.13 7.55
C ARG A 235 4.60 -14.64 7.98
N SER A 236 5.53 -14.43 7.04
CA SER A 236 6.90 -14.00 7.33
C SER A 236 6.96 -12.49 7.57
N SER A 237 7.39 -12.09 8.77
CA SER A 237 7.59 -10.69 9.13
C SER A 237 8.69 -10.08 8.25
N SER A 238 9.82 -10.77 8.15
CA SER A 238 11.00 -10.32 7.39
C SER A 238 10.76 -10.18 5.89
N LYS A 239 9.90 -11.02 5.28
CA LYS A 239 9.46 -10.84 3.89
C LYS A 239 8.69 -9.54 3.73
N SER A 240 7.67 -9.32 4.56
CA SER A 240 6.86 -8.10 4.52
C SER A 240 7.70 -6.86 4.81
N LEU A 241 8.66 -6.95 5.73
CA LEU A 241 9.60 -5.87 6.07
C LEU A 241 10.46 -5.44 4.88
N GLY A 242 10.70 -6.35 3.93
CA GLY A 242 11.38 -6.02 2.68
C GLY A 242 10.65 -4.95 1.85
N TYR A 243 9.32 -4.90 1.89
CA TYR A 243 8.52 -3.87 1.25
C TYR A 243 8.53 -2.54 2.04
N ALA A 244 8.71 -2.61 3.36
CA ALA A 244 8.74 -1.43 4.23
C ALA A 244 10.10 -0.71 4.24
N THR A 245 11.20 -1.46 4.15
CA THR A 245 12.59 -0.96 4.25
C THR A 245 13.18 -0.51 2.91
N GLY A 246 12.44 -0.72 1.82
CA GLY A 246 12.89 -0.37 0.48
C GLY A 246 13.68 -1.41 -0.29
N ASN A 247 13.92 -2.57 0.31
CA ASN A 247 14.61 -3.67 -0.36
C ASN A 247 13.82 -4.27 -1.54
N TRP A 248 12.49 -4.13 -1.54
CA TRP A 248 11.60 -4.56 -2.62
C TRP A 248 10.77 -3.38 -3.18
N GLY A 249 11.37 -2.19 -3.27
CA GLY A 249 10.78 -1.03 -3.94
C GLY A 249 10.17 0.05 -3.03
N GLY A 250 10.28 -0.07 -1.71
CA GLY A 250 10.11 1.06 -0.78
C GLY A 250 11.34 1.99 -0.75
N ASP A 251 11.31 3.02 0.08
CA ASP A 251 12.37 4.03 0.18
C ASP A 251 12.99 4.01 1.58
N ARG A 252 14.32 4.20 1.69
CA ARG A 252 15.06 4.14 2.98
C ARG A 252 14.79 5.39 3.81
N SER A 253 13.58 5.52 4.35
CA SER A 253 13.28 6.54 5.35
C SER A 253 13.79 6.08 6.73
N GLY A 254 14.11 7.02 7.61
CA GLY A 254 14.54 6.73 8.99
C GLY A 254 13.47 6.10 9.88
N SER A 255 12.28 5.74 9.37
CA SER A 255 11.21 5.11 10.13
C SER A 255 10.53 4.02 9.29
N THR A 256 10.65 2.77 9.73
CA THR A 256 10.09 1.60 9.05
C THR A 256 8.79 1.18 9.71
N PHE A 257 7.73 0.95 8.93
CA PHE A 257 6.41 0.57 9.44
C PHE A 257 5.86 -0.69 8.77
N MET A 258 5.13 -1.52 9.51
CA MET A 258 4.33 -2.62 8.97
C MET A 258 2.99 -2.73 9.68
N PHE A 259 2.00 -3.29 9.00
CA PHE A 259 0.73 -3.67 9.62
C PHE A 259 0.74 -5.14 10.02
N LEU A 260 0.25 -5.44 11.21
CA LEU A 260 -0.20 -6.78 11.58
C LEU A 260 -1.72 -6.83 11.46
N THR A 261 -2.23 -7.70 10.61
CA THR A 261 -3.64 -7.81 10.30
C THR A 261 -4.30 -8.98 11.01
N ARG A 262 -5.63 -8.97 11.09
CA ARG A 262 -6.45 -10.17 11.24
C ARG A 262 -7.20 -10.36 9.93
N THR A 263 -6.87 -11.40 9.19
CA THR A 263 -7.38 -11.61 7.83
C THR A 263 -8.21 -12.87 7.75
N ALA A 264 -9.47 -12.73 7.36
CA ALA A 264 -10.36 -13.85 7.09
C ALA A 264 -9.99 -14.50 5.76
N MET A 265 -9.31 -15.66 5.80
CA MET A 265 -8.84 -16.35 4.59
C MET A 265 -9.91 -17.26 3.99
N GLY A 266 -10.88 -17.71 4.80
CA GLY A 266 -11.95 -18.61 4.39
C GLY A 266 -11.47 -19.86 3.67
N SER A 267 -12.18 -20.21 2.59
CA SER A 267 -11.80 -21.29 1.68
C SER A 267 -10.62 -20.86 0.82
N GLU A 268 -9.46 -21.50 1.02
CA GLU A 268 -8.20 -21.12 0.39
C GLU A 268 -7.95 -21.93 -0.89
N TYR A 269 -7.68 -21.25 -2.00
CA TYR A 269 -7.06 -21.87 -3.15
C TYR A 269 -5.57 -22.07 -2.86
N ARG A 270 -5.06 -23.29 -3.06
CA ARG A 270 -3.65 -23.65 -2.82
C ARG A 270 -3.04 -24.18 -4.11
N PRO A 271 -2.14 -23.44 -4.76
CA PRO A 271 -1.54 -23.89 -6.01
C PRO A 271 -0.54 -25.04 -5.79
N GLY A 272 -0.23 -25.75 -6.87
CA GLY A 272 0.83 -26.76 -6.91
C GLY A 272 2.25 -26.16 -6.82
N ALA A 273 3.27 -27.00 -7.02
CA ALA A 273 4.68 -26.59 -6.84
C ALA A 273 5.14 -25.51 -7.85
N GLY A 274 4.79 -25.69 -9.13
CA GLY A 274 5.15 -24.76 -10.19
C GLY A 274 4.28 -23.50 -10.20
N TYR A 275 4.85 -22.39 -10.68
CA TYR A 275 4.04 -21.23 -11.03
C TYR A 275 3.19 -21.52 -12.28
N ASP A 276 1.92 -21.15 -12.23
CA ASP A 276 0.96 -21.22 -13.32
C ASP A 276 0.26 -19.86 -13.42
N ALA A 277 0.34 -19.21 -14.59
CA ALA A 277 -0.29 -17.90 -14.84
C ALA A 277 -1.83 -17.95 -14.72
N GLY A 278 -2.43 -19.14 -14.78
CA GLY A 278 -3.85 -19.37 -14.55
C GLY A 278 -4.28 -19.39 -13.08
N ILE A 279 -3.36 -19.45 -12.11
CA ILE A 279 -3.67 -19.50 -10.67
C ILE A 279 -4.70 -18.42 -10.25
N PRO A 280 -4.57 -17.14 -10.64
CA PRO A 280 -5.52 -16.10 -10.23
C PRO A 280 -6.94 -16.35 -10.76
N SER A 281 -7.05 -16.80 -12.02
CA SER A 281 -8.34 -17.10 -12.63
C SER A 281 -8.98 -18.31 -11.94
N LYS A 282 -8.21 -19.39 -11.78
CA LYS A 282 -8.67 -20.63 -11.13
C LYS A 282 -9.17 -20.36 -9.72
N ALA A 283 -8.41 -19.62 -8.93
CA ALA A 283 -8.82 -19.24 -7.57
C ALA A 283 -10.12 -18.42 -7.53
N ARG A 284 -10.46 -17.69 -8.59
CA ARG A 284 -11.67 -16.87 -8.68
C ARG A 284 -12.88 -17.60 -9.28
N THR A 285 -12.67 -18.61 -10.12
CA THR A 285 -13.75 -19.26 -10.88
C THR A 285 -14.00 -20.70 -10.47
N GLU A 286 -13.02 -21.40 -9.92
CA GLU A 286 -13.17 -22.80 -9.51
C GLU A 286 -13.82 -22.92 -8.13
N LEU A 287 -14.41 -24.09 -7.90
CA LEU A 287 -14.98 -24.47 -6.61
C LEU A 287 -14.05 -25.45 -5.90
N ASN A 288 -14.02 -25.38 -4.58
CA ASN A 288 -13.31 -26.35 -3.77
C ASN A 288 -14.00 -27.73 -3.82
N LYS A 289 -13.39 -28.74 -3.19
CA LYS A 289 -13.91 -30.12 -3.14
C LYS A 289 -15.31 -30.28 -2.53
N PHE A 290 -15.85 -29.24 -1.91
CA PHE A 290 -17.19 -29.19 -1.32
C PHE A 290 -18.16 -28.32 -2.13
N GLY A 291 -17.80 -27.93 -3.36
CA GLY A 291 -18.64 -27.10 -4.23
C GLY A 291 -18.74 -25.63 -3.79
N LYS A 292 -17.83 -25.13 -2.95
CA LYS A 292 -17.83 -23.72 -2.49
C LYS A 292 -16.76 -22.89 -3.21
N PRO A 293 -17.01 -21.61 -3.51
CA PRO A 293 -16.00 -20.73 -4.07
C PRO A 293 -14.85 -20.51 -3.07
N PHE A 294 -13.67 -20.22 -3.59
CA PHE A 294 -12.55 -19.76 -2.76
C PHE A 294 -12.73 -18.29 -2.38
N ASN A 295 -12.10 -17.89 -1.26
CA ASN A 295 -12.10 -16.53 -0.72
C ASN A 295 -10.69 -15.92 -0.71
N SER A 296 -9.67 -16.72 -0.96
CA SER A 296 -8.28 -16.29 -0.95
C SER A 296 -7.40 -17.26 -1.73
N ILE A 297 -6.19 -16.81 -2.05
CA ILE A 297 -5.07 -17.69 -2.44
C ILE A 297 -4.13 -17.78 -1.24
N ASN A 298 -3.77 -19.00 -0.85
CA ASN A 298 -2.74 -19.27 0.15
C ASN A 298 -1.64 -20.11 -0.49
N VAL A 299 -0.48 -19.49 -0.70
CA VAL A 299 0.69 -20.12 -1.30
C VAL A 299 1.68 -20.45 -0.20
N GLU A 300 1.93 -21.74 0.02
CA GLU A 300 2.96 -22.20 0.95
C GLU A 300 4.36 -21.91 0.41
N ALA A 301 5.35 -21.82 1.30
CA ALA A 301 6.74 -21.59 0.89
C ALA A 301 7.22 -22.75 -0.01
N GLY A 302 7.83 -22.42 -1.16
CA GLY A 302 8.27 -23.40 -2.16
C GLY A 302 7.19 -23.82 -3.16
N MET A 303 5.96 -23.35 -3.00
CA MET A 303 4.84 -23.63 -3.93
C MET A 303 4.55 -22.41 -4.80
N GLY A 304 3.82 -22.60 -5.90
CA GLY A 304 3.41 -21.52 -6.81
C GLY A 304 4.55 -20.67 -7.35
N GLY A 305 5.78 -21.20 -7.37
CA GLY A 305 7.00 -20.47 -7.77
C GLY A 305 7.52 -19.43 -6.77
N VAL A 306 7.00 -19.36 -5.53
CA VAL A 306 7.50 -18.43 -4.50
C VAL A 306 8.37 -19.13 -3.45
N ARG A 307 9.43 -18.45 -3.01
CA ARG A 307 10.31 -18.95 -1.93
C ARG A 307 9.68 -18.83 -0.54
N ASN A 308 8.82 -17.85 -0.35
CA ASN A 308 8.20 -17.52 0.93
C ASN A 308 6.70 -17.47 0.78
N HIS A 309 5.97 -17.83 1.83
CA HIS A 309 4.51 -17.82 1.83
C HIS A 309 3.90 -16.49 1.38
N GLU A 310 2.79 -16.59 0.65
CA GLU A 310 1.92 -15.49 0.25
C GLU A 310 0.46 -15.80 0.52
N ALA A 311 -0.25 -14.82 1.07
CA ALA A 311 -1.69 -14.83 1.22
C ALA A 311 -2.25 -13.66 0.42
N ILE A 312 -3.26 -13.93 -0.41
CA ILE A 312 -3.89 -12.93 -1.26
C ILE A 312 -5.39 -12.99 -1.03
N VAL A 313 -5.97 -11.85 -0.66
CA VAL A 313 -7.42 -11.66 -0.57
C VAL A 313 -7.85 -10.52 -1.51
N TRP A 314 -9.05 -10.59 -2.05
CA TRP A 314 -9.53 -9.60 -3.03
C TRP A 314 -10.71 -8.76 -2.56
N ASP A 315 -11.27 -9.06 -1.40
CA ASP A 315 -12.21 -8.21 -0.69
C ASP A 315 -11.47 -7.50 0.46
N PRO A 316 -11.32 -6.16 0.43
CA PRO A 316 -10.73 -5.41 1.53
C PRO A 316 -11.39 -5.65 2.89
N MET A 317 -12.68 -6.00 2.93
CA MET A 317 -13.40 -6.28 4.19
C MET A 317 -13.00 -7.61 4.83
N GLN A 318 -12.24 -8.46 4.13
CA GLN A 318 -11.58 -9.62 4.74
C GLN A 318 -10.39 -9.22 5.63
N VAL A 319 -9.92 -7.97 5.58
CA VAL A 319 -8.71 -7.52 6.27
C VAL A 319 -9.03 -6.49 7.35
N GLU A 320 -8.86 -6.90 8.59
CA GLU A 320 -8.79 -6.00 9.74
C GLU A 320 -7.33 -5.56 9.93
N LEU A 321 -7.04 -4.26 9.79
CA LEU A 321 -5.77 -3.70 10.23
C LEU A 321 -5.80 -3.58 11.75
N ALA A 322 -5.18 -4.53 12.46
CA ALA A 322 -5.26 -4.59 13.91
C ALA A 322 -4.17 -3.76 14.60
N TYR A 323 -2.94 -3.80 14.07
CA TYR A 323 -1.83 -3.03 14.62
C TYR A 323 -0.97 -2.39 13.52
N LEU A 324 -0.49 -1.18 13.80
CA LEU A 324 0.64 -0.56 13.11
C LEU A 324 1.88 -0.72 13.99
N VAL A 325 2.97 -1.20 13.41
CA VAL A 325 4.22 -1.50 14.11
C VAL A 325 5.33 -0.67 13.50
N GLU A 326 6.10 0.01 14.34
CA GLU A 326 7.30 0.73 13.95
C GLU A 326 8.55 -0.04 14.37
N PHE A 327 9.56 -0.02 13.50
CA PHE A 327 10.81 -0.72 13.69
C PHE A 327 11.99 0.25 13.74
N ALA A 328 12.96 -0.07 14.60
CA ALA A 328 14.24 0.63 14.77
C ALA A 328 15.40 -0.37 14.88
#